data_AF-A0A0L1JB80-F1
#
_entry.id   AF-A0A0L1JB80-F1
#
_cell.length_a   1.000
_cell.length_b   1.000
_cell.length_c   1.000
_cell.angle_alpha   90.00
_cell.angle_beta   90.00
_cell.angle_gamma   90.00
#
_symmetry.space_group_name_H-M   'P 1'
#
loop_
_entity.id
_entity.type
_entity.pdbx_description
1 polymer ?
#
loop_
_entity_poly.entity_id
_entity_poly.type
_entity_poly.pdbx_seq_one_letter_code
_entity_poly.pdbx_strand_id
1 'polypeptide(L)'
;MQGPGNNDGAQPYATMAGKLDPKLLQAVKVMGFEYMTPVQHRVLTELPNWRSDCLVQAKTGTGKTLAFLLPTLHCLLQGHSAPPRGQVAILIITPTRELAQQIAKSCDQLTSQLATPRECHIAVGGTARASALSRFMKGAPSILVATPGRLKDYLSEPSTAEKLSNIQTLILDEADTMLESGFLADVKRILQLIPPKSTGWQGMCFSATVPPKVKDVVSVVLKPGYTSISTIEKNEAPTHERVPQYHVLIPSVADTFTTLASLLNLEIKSSSKIIVFGVTANMVALFAAAFSQGLTPLRVFEIHSRLSQSARTKTTAQFKEAATGIMFASDVIGRGMDFPNVDLVIQVGLPSNGEQYVHRVGRTARAGNDGRAIILLTEAESFFMKVNRHLPIQPHPQTDTINAAAASCADAVTQAMYSIGEDTKQRAYSSYIGFFAGSGLLKQLRMDKPGLVQLANELAIKGMGCPEPPPMDKKIIGKMGLKGVPGFNYATGNDLNGDRPSRPHGRPGNKTRDVLSPGAGQGDRRGSVSKKRGGGRGGGRGGRGGRGRGGKPRAA
;
A
#
# COMPACT_ATOMS: atom_id res chain seq x y z
N MET A 1 11.07 -17.95 -13.02
CA MET A 1 11.11 -18.41 -11.62
C MET A 1 12.12 -19.54 -11.53
N GLN A 2 13.39 -19.19 -11.43
CA GLN A 2 14.45 -20.04 -10.89
C GLN A 2 15.24 -19.04 -10.03
N GLY A 3 15.52 -19.36 -8.77
CA GLY A 3 16.50 -18.59 -8.01
C GLY A 3 17.87 -19.20 -8.31
N PRO A 4 18.80 -18.51 -8.98
CA PRO A 4 20.17 -18.99 -9.06
C PRO A 4 20.96 -18.32 -7.93
N GLY A 5 21.41 -19.13 -6.98
CA GLY A 5 22.30 -18.71 -5.90
C GLY A 5 22.60 -19.89 -4.99
N ASN A 6 23.71 -20.58 -5.28
CA ASN A 6 24.31 -21.72 -4.56
C ASN A 6 23.33 -22.75 -3.96
N ASN A 7 23.20 -23.88 -4.67
CA ASN A 7 22.48 -25.09 -4.24
C ASN A 7 23.12 -25.85 -3.06
N ASP A 8 24.15 -25.31 -2.42
CA ASP A 8 24.77 -25.91 -1.24
C ASP A 8 23.90 -25.64 0.00
N GLY A 9 22.82 -26.43 0.16
CA GLY A 9 22.01 -26.48 1.39
C GLY A 9 20.52 -26.14 1.25
N ALA A 10 20.05 -25.76 0.06
CA ALA A 10 18.61 -25.50 -0.18
C ALA A 10 17.79 -26.79 -0.02
N GLN A 11 16.81 -26.78 0.88
CA GLN A 11 16.03 -27.97 1.22
C GLN A 11 14.81 -28.10 0.30
N PRO A 12 14.65 -29.21 -0.44
CA PRO A 12 13.51 -29.38 -1.34
C PRO A 12 12.21 -29.54 -0.55
N TYR A 13 11.10 -28.99 -1.08
CA TYR A 13 9.77 -29.17 -0.48
C TYR A 13 9.36 -30.65 -0.36
N ALA A 14 9.93 -31.52 -1.18
CA ALA A 14 9.74 -32.97 -1.10
C ALA A 14 10.12 -33.55 0.29
N THR A 15 11.05 -32.93 1.02
CA THR A 15 11.42 -33.33 2.38
C THR A 15 10.30 -33.15 3.41
N MET A 16 9.26 -32.37 3.06
CA MET A 16 8.07 -32.15 3.89
C MET A 16 6.97 -33.19 3.64
N ALA A 17 7.19 -34.17 2.75
CA ALA A 17 6.27 -35.28 2.56
C ALA A 17 6.04 -36.04 3.88
N GLY A 18 4.78 -36.38 4.17
CA GLY A 18 4.39 -37.00 5.44
C GLY A 18 4.29 -36.04 6.64
N LYS A 19 4.80 -34.80 6.52
CA LYS A 19 4.67 -33.75 7.55
C LYS A 19 3.63 -32.71 7.16
N LEU A 20 3.70 -32.21 5.92
CA LEU A 20 2.75 -31.23 5.38
C LEU A 20 1.60 -31.92 4.64
N ASP A 21 0.48 -31.23 4.51
CA ASP A 21 -0.67 -31.77 3.78
C ASP A 21 -0.29 -32.02 2.31
N PRO A 22 -0.58 -33.20 1.74
CA PRO A 22 -0.13 -33.57 0.41
C PRO A 22 -0.72 -32.66 -0.68
N LYS A 23 -1.91 -32.09 -0.49
CA LYS A 23 -2.51 -31.14 -1.45
C LYS A 23 -1.82 -29.79 -1.40
N LEU A 24 -1.39 -29.34 -0.23
CA LEU A 24 -0.58 -28.12 -0.11
C LEU A 24 0.79 -28.31 -0.80
N LEU A 25 1.44 -29.46 -0.64
CA LEU A 25 2.68 -29.78 -1.36
C LEU A 25 2.48 -29.82 -2.88
N GLN A 26 1.38 -30.42 -3.33
CA GLN A 26 1.02 -30.41 -4.75
C GLN A 26 0.80 -28.97 -5.27
N ALA A 27 0.14 -28.12 -4.49
CA ALA A 27 -0.07 -26.73 -4.86
C ALA A 27 1.24 -25.95 -4.99
N VAL A 28 2.17 -26.14 -4.05
CA VAL A 28 3.53 -25.56 -4.11
C VAL A 28 4.27 -26.00 -5.36
N LYS A 29 4.17 -27.28 -5.74
CA LYS A 29 4.74 -27.80 -6.99
C LYS A 29 4.11 -27.16 -8.23
N VAL A 30 2.79 -26.98 -8.26
CA VAL A 30 2.07 -26.29 -9.35
C VAL A 30 2.47 -24.82 -9.45
N MET A 31 2.76 -24.18 -8.32
CA MET A 31 3.29 -22.82 -8.27
C MET A 31 4.75 -22.72 -8.79
N GLY A 32 5.41 -23.85 -9.07
CA GLY A 32 6.76 -23.92 -9.61
C GLY A 32 7.86 -23.79 -8.55
N PHE A 33 7.55 -24.00 -7.26
CA PHE A 33 8.54 -23.96 -6.19
C PHE A 33 9.04 -25.36 -5.84
N GLU A 34 10.31 -25.63 -6.15
CA GLU A 34 10.97 -26.90 -5.85
C GLU A 34 11.66 -26.89 -4.47
N TYR A 35 12.30 -25.77 -4.13
CA TYR A 35 13.11 -25.60 -2.92
C TYR A 35 12.53 -24.57 -1.96
N MET A 36 12.68 -24.82 -0.65
CA MET A 36 12.35 -23.89 0.41
C MET A 36 13.42 -22.82 0.53
N THR A 37 12.99 -21.57 0.76
CA THR A 37 13.90 -20.52 1.23
C THR A 37 14.32 -20.77 2.68
N PRO A 38 15.43 -20.18 3.17
CA PRO A 38 15.86 -20.38 4.56
C PRO A 38 14.78 -20.07 5.59
N VAL A 39 13.99 -19.01 5.39
CA VAL A 39 12.90 -18.67 6.33
C VAL A 39 11.76 -19.67 6.29
N GLN A 40 11.43 -20.21 5.11
CA GLN A 40 10.40 -21.24 4.97
C GLN A 40 10.84 -22.53 5.65
N HIS A 41 12.07 -22.98 5.39
CA HIS A 41 12.63 -24.18 5.99
C HIS A 41 12.62 -24.07 7.51
N ARG A 42 13.22 -23.01 8.06
CA ARG A 42 13.32 -22.82 9.52
C ARG A 42 11.97 -22.71 10.20
N VAL A 43 11.00 -21.98 9.63
CA VAL A 43 9.65 -21.93 10.23
C VAL A 43 8.97 -23.30 10.19
N LEU A 44 9.15 -24.07 9.12
CA LEU A 44 8.55 -25.40 8.99
C LEU A 44 9.20 -26.46 9.88
N THR A 45 10.46 -26.30 10.29
CA THR A 45 11.22 -27.32 11.05
C THR A 45 11.60 -26.94 12.47
N GLU A 46 11.76 -25.66 12.80
CA GLU A 46 12.23 -25.20 14.13
C GLU A 46 11.10 -24.81 15.07
N LEU A 47 9.88 -24.61 14.56
CA LEU A 47 8.73 -24.40 15.45
C LEU A 47 8.48 -25.68 16.28
N PRO A 48 8.29 -25.58 17.61
CA PRO A 48 8.01 -26.74 18.46
C PRO A 48 6.79 -27.52 17.97
N ASN A 49 5.79 -26.78 17.49
CA ASN A 49 4.71 -27.27 16.66
C ASN A 49 4.16 -26.10 15.83
N TRP A 50 3.41 -26.38 14.77
CA TRP A 50 2.87 -25.35 13.87
C TRP A 50 1.72 -24.52 14.46
N ARG A 51 1.40 -24.68 15.76
CA ARG A 51 0.50 -23.80 16.53
C ARG A 51 1.24 -22.94 17.56
N SER A 52 2.56 -23.09 17.69
CA SER A 52 3.37 -22.27 18.59
C SER A 52 3.43 -20.82 18.12
N ASP A 53 3.42 -19.89 19.07
CA ASP A 53 3.63 -18.48 18.81
C ASP A 53 5.05 -18.23 18.31
N CYS A 54 5.22 -17.34 17.33
CA CYS A 54 6.54 -17.03 16.81
C CYS A 54 6.75 -15.59 16.37
N LEU A 55 7.98 -15.11 16.58
CA LEU A 55 8.52 -13.92 15.95
C LEU A 55 9.52 -14.36 14.89
N VAL A 56 9.28 -13.99 13.64
CA VAL A 56 10.13 -14.34 12.52
C VAL A 56 10.75 -13.09 11.92
N GLN A 57 12.07 -13.02 11.97
CA GLN A 57 12.86 -11.97 11.35
C GLN A 57 13.52 -12.52 10.07
N ALA A 58 13.18 -11.93 8.94
CA ALA A 58 13.75 -12.29 7.65
C ALA A 58 13.73 -11.11 6.67
N LYS A 59 14.73 -11.07 5.79
CA LYS A 59 14.89 -10.06 4.72
C LYS A 59 13.63 -9.95 3.85
N THR A 60 13.44 -8.82 3.17
CA THR A 60 12.32 -8.67 2.20
C THR A 60 12.56 -9.57 0.99
N GLY A 61 11.48 -10.05 0.36
CA GLY A 61 11.60 -10.92 -0.83
C GLY A 61 12.09 -12.35 -0.57
N THR A 62 12.28 -12.79 0.67
CA THR A 62 12.75 -14.16 1.00
C THR A 62 11.62 -15.19 1.15
N GLY A 63 10.41 -14.89 0.67
CA GLY A 63 9.30 -15.85 0.67
C GLY A 63 8.60 -16.05 2.03
N LYS A 64 8.62 -15.03 2.91
CA LYS A 64 7.91 -15.03 4.21
C LYS A 64 6.43 -15.44 4.11
N THR A 65 5.76 -15.07 3.03
CA THR A 65 4.34 -15.40 2.81
C THR A 65 4.07 -16.89 2.86
N LEU A 66 4.87 -17.73 2.18
CA LEU A 66 4.69 -19.18 2.26
C LEU A 66 5.12 -19.74 3.61
N ALA A 67 6.08 -19.09 4.29
CA ALA A 67 6.55 -19.52 5.61
C ALA A 67 5.44 -19.48 6.66
N PHE A 68 4.50 -18.53 6.61
CA PHE A 68 3.31 -18.57 7.48
C PHE A 68 2.11 -19.29 6.85
N LEU A 69 1.86 -19.15 5.54
CA LEU A 69 0.65 -19.75 4.96
C LEU A 69 0.67 -21.28 5.02
N LEU A 70 1.80 -21.93 4.75
CA LEU A 70 1.88 -23.39 4.73
C LEU A 70 1.57 -24.04 6.09
N PRO A 71 2.25 -23.69 7.21
CA PRO A 71 1.93 -24.30 8.50
C PRO A 71 0.52 -23.94 8.97
N THR A 72 0.06 -22.69 8.75
CA THR A 72 -1.27 -22.28 9.20
C THR A 72 -2.40 -22.95 8.39
N LEU A 73 -2.26 -23.07 7.06
CA LEU A 73 -3.23 -23.81 6.25
C LEU A 73 -3.23 -25.29 6.59
N HIS A 74 -2.07 -25.90 6.85
CA HIS A 74 -2.01 -27.29 7.30
C HIS A 74 -2.80 -27.48 8.60
N CYS A 75 -2.55 -26.63 9.61
CA CYS A 75 -3.29 -26.68 10.88
C CYS A 75 -4.80 -26.52 10.71
N LEU A 76 -5.25 -25.69 9.75
CA LEU A 76 -6.66 -25.52 9.41
C LEU A 76 -7.30 -26.78 8.80
N LEU A 77 -6.52 -27.58 8.05
CA LEU A 77 -7.00 -28.77 7.36
C LEU A 77 -7.07 -30.00 8.28
N GLN A 78 -6.39 -29.98 9.43
CA GLN A 78 -6.45 -31.07 10.39
C GLN A 78 -7.84 -31.18 11.06
N GLY A 79 -8.44 -32.37 11.03
CA GLY A 79 -9.89 -32.60 11.22
C GLY A 79 -10.52 -32.09 12.53
N HIS A 80 -9.74 -31.91 13.60
CA HIS A 80 -10.22 -31.36 14.88
C HIS A 80 -10.24 -29.83 14.93
N SER A 81 -9.86 -29.15 13.84
CA SER A 81 -9.64 -27.70 13.80
C SER A 81 -10.36 -26.99 12.67
N ALA A 82 -11.26 -27.66 11.96
CA ALA A 82 -12.10 -26.99 10.99
C ALA A 82 -13.01 -25.98 11.71
N PRO A 83 -12.99 -24.69 11.35
CA PRO A 83 -13.89 -23.72 11.96
C PRO A 83 -15.34 -24.03 11.57
N PRO A 84 -16.33 -23.65 12.40
CA PRO A 84 -17.71 -23.65 11.99
C PRO A 84 -17.87 -22.89 10.67
N ARG A 85 -18.78 -23.37 9.81
CA ARG A 85 -19.00 -22.75 8.50
C ARG A 85 -19.33 -21.27 8.69
N GLY A 86 -18.59 -20.41 8.00
CA GLY A 86 -18.76 -18.96 8.10
C GLY A 86 -17.91 -18.29 9.17
N GLN A 87 -17.15 -19.02 9.98
CA GLN A 87 -16.22 -18.43 10.95
C GLN A 87 -14.82 -18.29 10.35
N VAL A 88 -14.19 -17.13 10.58
CA VAL A 88 -12.79 -16.89 10.21
C VAL A 88 -11.88 -17.55 11.24
N ALA A 89 -11.01 -18.45 10.79
CA ALA A 89 -10.00 -19.11 11.63
C ALA A 89 -8.60 -18.47 11.48
N ILE A 90 -8.28 -17.96 10.30
CA ILE A 90 -6.99 -17.35 9.99
C ILE A 90 -7.20 -15.86 9.70
N LEU A 91 -6.65 -15.00 10.56
CA LEU A 91 -6.65 -13.56 10.39
C LEU A 91 -5.23 -13.07 10.07
N ILE A 92 -5.04 -12.46 8.90
CA ILE A 92 -3.77 -11.89 8.47
C ILE A 92 -3.92 -10.38 8.39
N ILE A 93 -3.13 -9.64 9.17
CA ILE A 93 -3.11 -8.18 9.17
C ILE A 93 -1.80 -7.72 8.51
N THR A 94 -1.93 -6.82 7.53
CA THR A 94 -0.82 -6.34 6.70
C THR A 94 -0.95 -4.84 6.43
N PRO A 95 0.15 -4.07 6.28
CA PRO A 95 0.09 -2.62 6.21
C PRO A 95 -0.52 -2.05 4.92
N THR A 96 -0.37 -2.75 3.78
CA THR A 96 -0.78 -2.24 2.47
C THR A 96 -1.86 -3.10 1.83
N ARG A 97 -2.68 -2.48 0.98
CA ARG A 97 -3.81 -3.14 0.33
C ARG A 97 -3.32 -4.13 -0.73
N GLU A 98 -2.20 -3.82 -1.34
CA GLU A 98 -1.61 -4.58 -2.43
C GLU A 98 -0.90 -5.81 -1.89
N LEU A 99 -0.23 -5.69 -0.72
CA LEU A 99 0.29 -6.86 -0.01
C LEU A 99 -0.86 -7.77 0.43
N ALA A 100 -1.98 -7.21 0.92
CA ALA A 100 -3.18 -8.01 1.22
C ALA A 100 -3.71 -8.78 -0.01
N GLN A 101 -3.77 -8.13 -1.17
CA GLN A 101 -4.15 -8.77 -2.43
C GLN A 101 -3.17 -9.87 -2.84
N GLN A 102 -1.86 -9.64 -2.66
CA GLN A 102 -0.83 -10.62 -2.96
C GLN A 102 -0.92 -11.85 -2.05
N ILE A 103 -1.11 -11.65 -0.75
CA ILE A 103 -1.29 -12.74 0.23
C ILE A 103 -2.55 -13.55 -0.11
N ALA A 104 -3.67 -12.89 -0.40
CA ALA A 104 -4.90 -13.57 -0.78
C ALA A 104 -4.74 -14.39 -2.07
N LYS A 105 -4.05 -13.87 -3.09
CA LYS A 105 -3.72 -14.63 -4.29
C LYS A 105 -2.87 -15.87 -3.97
N SER A 106 -1.90 -15.75 -3.06
CA SER A 106 -1.11 -16.90 -2.59
C SER A 106 -1.98 -17.92 -1.85
N CYS A 107 -2.95 -17.48 -1.04
CA CYS A 107 -3.92 -18.37 -0.41
C CYS A 107 -4.74 -19.15 -1.46
N ASP A 108 -5.25 -18.46 -2.48
CA ASP A 108 -6.02 -19.09 -3.57
C ASP A 108 -5.18 -20.13 -4.31
N GLN A 109 -3.91 -19.80 -4.61
CA GLN A 109 -2.98 -20.73 -5.26
C GLN A 109 -2.69 -21.97 -4.40
N LEU A 110 -2.39 -21.78 -3.11
CA LEU A 110 -2.10 -22.87 -2.18
C LEU A 110 -3.31 -23.77 -1.91
N THR A 111 -4.52 -23.21 -1.94
CA THR A 111 -5.76 -23.96 -1.69
C THR A 111 -6.36 -24.58 -2.96
N SER A 112 -5.79 -24.28 -4.14
CA SER A 112 -6.30 -24.73 -5.45
C SER A 112 -6.37 -26.24 -5.63
N GLN A 113 -5.56 -27.01 -4.90
CA GLN A 113 -5.49 -28.47 -4.99
C GLN A 113 -6.35 -29.18 -3.94
N LEU A 114 -7.03 -28.43 -3.06
CA LEU A 114 -7.92 -28.98 -2.05
C LEU A 114 -9.24 -29.40 -2.68
N ALA A 115 -9.81 -30.52 -2.21
CA ALA A 115 -11.13 -30.97 -2.66
C ALA A 115 -12.23 -29.93 -2.35
N THR A 116 -12.09 -29.24 -1.22
CA THR A 116 -12.94 -28.11 -0.84
C THR A 116 -12.07 -26.86 -0.73
N PRO A 117 -12.16 -25.91 -1.68
CA PRO A 117 -11.44 -24.65 -1.61
C PRO A 117 -11.76 -23.90 -0.31
N ARG A 118 -10.73 -23.31 0.30
CA ARG A 118 -10.90 -22.46 1.48
C ARG A 118 -11.08 -21.03 1.03
N GLU A 119 -12.26 -20.48 1.26
CA GLU A 119 -12.59 -19.12 0.84
C GLU A 119 -11.73 -18.10 1.62
N CYS A 120 -10.99 -17.27 0.87
CA CYS A 120 -10.15 -16.20 1.38
C CYS A 120 -10.77 -14.84 1.01
N HIS A 121 -11.09 -14.02 2.01
CA HIS A 121 -11.62 -12.68 1.81
C HIS A 121 -10.59 -11.61 2.13
N ILE A 122 -10.80 -10.42 1.57
CA ILE A 122 -9.94 -9.26 1.78
C ILE A 122 -10.74 -8.10 2.36
N ALA A 123 -10.28 -7.52 3.47
CA ALA A 123 -10.80 -6.30 4.07
C ALA A 123 -9.78 -5.16 3.97
N VAL A 124 -9.82 -4.44 2.84
CA VAL A 124 -8.91 -3.32 2.54
C VAL A 124 -9.64 -2.04 2.20
N GLY A 125 -9.04 -0.89 2.53
CA GLY A 125 -9.55 0.44 2.18
C GLY A 125 -9.69 0.67 0.66
N GLY A 126 -10.30 1.78 0.26
CA GLY A 126 -10.40 2.20 -1.16
C GLY A 126 -11.40 1.42 -2.01
N THR A 127 -12.07 0.44 -1.42
CA THR A 127 -13.25 -0.23 -1.98
C THR A 127 -14.52 0.27 -1.29
N ALA A 128 -15.67 0.17 -1.97
CA ALA A 128 -16.95 0.58 -1.39
C ALA A 128 -17.31 -0.30 -0.18
N ARG A 129 -17.25 0.29 1.02
CA ARG A 129 -17.42 -0.40 2.32
C ARG A 129 -18.66 -1.29 2.34
N ALA A 130 -19.83 -0.73 2.03
CA ALA A 130 -21.11 -1.44 2.12
C ALA A 130 -21.12 -2.72 1.26
N SER A 131 -20.63 -2.63 0.02
CA SER A 131 -20.57 -3.79 -0.88
C SER A 131 -19.56 -4.86 -0.41
N ALA A 132 -18.40 -4.42 0.07
CA ALA A 132 -17.33 -5.32 0.51
C ALA A 132 -17.70 -6.02 1.82
N LEU A 133 -18.31 -5.30 2.76
CA LEU A 133 -18.83 -5.85 4.01
C LEU A 133 -20.00 -6.80 3.74
N SER A 134 -20.94 -6.43 2.85
CA SER A 134 -22.05 -7.32 2.47
C SER A 134 -21.55 -8.65 1.88
N ARG A 135 -20.53 -8.59 1.00
CA ARG A 135 -19.88 -9.79 0.46
C ARG A 135 -19.21 -10.61 1.56
N PHE A 136 -18.48 -9.95 2.46
CA PHE A 136 -17.84 -10.61 3.59
C PHE A 136 -18.87 -11.33 4.46
N MET A 137 -19.97 -10.67 4.82
CA MET A 137 -21.01 -11.24 5.68
C MET A 137 -21.76 -12.40 5.00
N LYS A 138 -22.06 -12.30 3.70
CA LYS A 138 -22.75 -13.36 2.94
C LYS A 138 -21.87 -14.57 2.61
N GLY A 139 -20.56 -14.39 2.45
CA GLY A 139 -19.62 -15.48 2.20
C GLY A 139 -19.38 -16.35 3.44
N ALA A 140 -18.60 -17.41 3.30
CA ALA A 140 -18.17 -18.25 4.40
C ALA A 140 -16.63 -18.36 4.51
N PRO A 141 -15.90 -17.23 4.55
CA PRO A 141 -14.44 -17.24 4.55
C PRO A 141 -13.88 -17.86 5.83
N SER A 142 -12.98 -18.83 5.67
CA SER A 142 -12.14 -19.32 6.77
C SER A 142 -10.87 -18.47 6.96
N ILE A 143 -10.53 -17.65 5.96
CA ILE A 143 -9.33 -16.81 5.91
C ILE A 143 -9.74 -15.36 5.63
N LEU A 144 -9.22 -14.43 6.42
CA LEU A 144 -9.38 -12.99 6.20
C LEU A 144 -8.02 -12.31 6.15
N VAL A 145 -7.71 -11.64 5.05
CA VAL A 145 -6.55 -10.76 4.91
C VAL A 145 -7.01 -9.31 4.99
N ALA A 146 -6.43 -8.49 5.85
CA ALA A 146 -6.94 -7.15 6.08
C ALA A 146 -5.86 -6.09 6.34
N THR A 147 -6.18 -4.85 5.97
CA THR A 147 -5.44 -3.68 6.45
C THR A 147 -6.06 -3.17 7.76
N PRO A 148 -5.28 -2.71 8.75
CA PRO A 148 -5.78 -2.32 10.08
C PRO A 148 -6.99 -1.39 10.04
N GLY A 149 -6.92 -0.29 9.28
CA GLY A 149 -8.00 0.70 9.23
C GLY A 149 -9.35 0.13 8.77
N ARG A 150 -9.35 -0.77 7.76
CA ARG A 150 -10.59 -1.39 7.26
C ARG A 150 -11.08 -2.52 8.17
N LEU A 151 -10.18 -3.28 8.78
CA LEU A 151 -10.57 -4.32 9.74
C LEU A 151 -11.23 -3.71 10.97
N LYS A 152 -10.67 -2.62 11.51
CA LYS A 152 -11.26 -1.85 12.61
C LYS A 152 -12.67 -1.36 12.28
N ASP A 153 -12.86 -0.86 11.05
CA ASP A 153 -14.16 -0.42 10.53
C ASP A 153 -15.16 -1.57 10.33
N TYR A 154 -14.70 -2.79 10.04
CA TYR A 154 -15.57 -3.97 10.01
C TYR A 154 -15.98 -4.39 11.43
N LEU A 155 -15.03 -4.42 12.36
CA LEU A 155 -15.23 -4.82 13.76
C LEU A 155 -16.04 -3.80 14.57
N SER A 156 -16.37 -2.64 14.02
CA SER A 156 -17.38 -1.76 14.62
C SER A 156 -18.81 -2.30 14.49
N GLU A 157 -19.04 -3.27 13.58
CA GLU A 157 -20.31 -3.97 13.43
C GLU A 157 -20.27 -5.27 14.25
N PRO A 158 -21.16 -5.46 15.25
CA PRO A 158 -21.12 -6.62 16.15
C PRO A 158 -21.16 -7.98 15.43
N SER A 159 -21.94 -8.09 14.35
CA SER A 159 -22.05 -9.31 13.54
C SER A 159 -20.74 -9.70 12.85
N THR A 160 -19.86 -8.73 12.57
CA THR A 160 -18.52 -9.02 12.08
C THR A 160 -17.67 -9.62 13.19
N ALA A 161 -17.72 -9.07 14.41
CA ALA A 161 -16.96 -9.61 15.55
C ALA A 161 -17.35 -11.07 15.85
N GLU A 162 -18.64 -11.41 15.76
CA GLU A 162 -19.12 -12.79 15.86
C GLU A 162 -18.47 -13.71 14.83
N LYS A 163 -18.24 -13.23 13.61
CA LYS A 163 -17.60 -13.97 12.51
C LYS A 163 -16.09 -14.20 12.73
N LEU A 164 -15.48 -13.43 13.62
CA LEU A 164 -14.07 -13.54 14.03
C LEU A 164 -13.94 -14.16 15.43
N SER A 165 -14.99 -14.77 15.97
CA SER A 165 -14.99 -15.34 17.33
C SER A 165 -14.19 -16.64 17.45
N ASN A 166 -13.92 -17.33 16.34
CA ASN A 166 -13.18 -18.59 16.30
C ASN A 166 -11.80 -18.47 15.63
N ILE A 167 -11.12 -17.33 15.83
CA ILE A 167 -9.74 -17.17 15.35
C ILE A 167 -8.87 -18.23 16.02
N GLN A 168 -8.12 -18.96 15.20
CA GLN A 168 -7.14 -19.96 15.63
C GLN A 168 -5.72 -19.45 15.43
N THR A 169 -5.50 -18.63 14.39
CA THR A 169 -4.20 -18.03 14.09
C THR A 169 -4.38 -16.57 13.68
N LEU A 170 -3.60 -15.68 14.29
CA LEU A 170 -3.45 -14.29 13.92
C LEU A 170 -2.02 -14.04 13.46
N ILE A 171 -1.87 -13.53 12.23
CA ILE A 171 -0.58 -13.19 11.63
C ILE A 171 -0.49 -11.68 11.47
N LEU A 172 0.61 -11.09 11.95
CA LEU A 172 1.04 -9.74 11.62
C LEU A 172 2.18 -9.81 10.62
N ASP A 173 1.93 -9.41 9.37
CA ASP A 173 2.96 -9.32 8.33
C ASP A 173 3.45 -7.86 8.18
N GLU A 174 4.76 -7.69 8.03
CA GLU A 174 5.46 -6.40 8.06
C GLU A 174 5.12 -5.56 9.32
N ALA A 175 5.36 -6.16 10.50
CA ALA A 175 5.04 -5.55 11.79
C ALA A 175 5.76 -4.21 12.03
N ASP A 176 7.03 -4.10 11.66
CA ASP A 176 7.80 -2.84 11.59
C ASP A 176 7.04 -1.74 10.82
N THR A 177 6.50 -2.11 9.68
CA THR A 177 5.84 -1.19 8.76
C THR A 177 4.49 -0.73 9.26
N MET A 178 3.73 -1.62 9.89
CA MET A 178 2.46 -1.23 10.51
C MET A 178 2.69 -0.14 11.56
N LEU A 179 3.82 -0.19 12.27
CA LEU A 179 4.18 0.82 13.26
C LEU A 179 4.61 2.14 12.64
N GLU A 180 5.48 2.10 11.63
CA GLU A 180 5.91 3.31 10.91
C GLU A 180 4.72 4.03 10.26
N SER A 181 3.74 3.27 9.78
CA SER A 181 2.51 3.80 9.18
C SER A 181 1.51 4.34 10.21
N GLY A 182 1.82 4.29 11.51
CA GLY A 182 0.95 4.77 12.58
C GLY A 182 -0.22 3.84 12.92
N PHE A 183 -0.23 2.59 12.45
CA PHE A 183 -1.32 1.64 12.70
C PHE A 183 -1.28 0.97 14.07
N LEU A 184 -0.31 1.30 14.93
CA LEU A 184 -0.21 0.72 16.28
C LEU A 184 -1.52 0.84 17.07
N ALA A 185 -2.13 2.02 17.07
CA ALA A 185 -3.37 2.27 17.77
C ALA A 185 -4.53 1.43 17.20
N ASP A 186 -4.59 1.31 15.87
CA ASP A 186 -5.59 0.51 15.18
C ASP A 186 -5.42 -0.98 15.47
N VAL A 187 -4.20 -1.51 15.44
CA VAL A 187 -3.89 -2.91 15.78
C VAL A 187 -4.28 -3.20 17.23
N LYS A 188 -3.88 -2.35 18.19
CA LYS A 188 -4.29 -2.51 19.59
C LYS A 188 -5.81 -2.51 19.75
N ARG A 189 -6.52 -1.65 19.01
CA ARG A 189 -7.98 -1.61 19.04
C ARG A 189 -8.62 -2.87 18.47
N ILE A 190 -8.08 -3.39 17.36
CA ILE A 190 -8.52 -4.66 16.75
C ILE A 190 -8.36 -5.82 17.75
N LEU A 191 -7.21 -5.91 18.43
CA LEU A 191 -6.94 -6.98 19.41
C LEU A 191 -7.90 -6.94 20.61
N GLN A 192 -8.50 -5.79 20.91
CA GLN A 192 -9.55 -5.65 21.94
C GLN A 192 -10.95 -6.05 21.45
N LEU A 193 -11.16 -6.16 20.13
CA LEU A 193 -12.46 -6.46 19.50
C LEU A 193 -12.59 -7.92 19.06
N ILE A 194 -11.49 -8.66 19.07
CA ILE A 194 -11.44 -10.10 18.77
C ILE A 194 -11.25 -10.89 20.08
N PRO A 195 -11.40 -12.23 20.06
CA PRO A 195 -11.15 -13.05 21.25
C PRO A 195 -9.76 -12.75 21.86
N PRO A 196 -9.67 -12.56 23.19
CA PRO A 196 -8.41 -12.19 23.82
C PRO A 196 -7.38 -13.31 23.67
N LYS A 197 -6.09 -12.96 23.72
CA LYS A 197 -4.97 -13.93 23.58
C LYS A 197 -5.06 -15.12 24.55
N SER A 198 -5.71 -14.93 25.72
CA SER A 198 -5.98 -15.99 26.70
C SER A 198 -6.82 -17.14 26.16
N THR A 199 -7.62 -16.93 25.10
CA THR A 199 -8.38 -17.99 24.42
C THR A 199 -7.50 -19.00 23.69
N GLY A 200 -6.20 -18.71 23.52
CA GLY A 200 -5.22 -19.70 23.08
C GLY A 200 -4.93 -19.73 21.58
N TRP A 201 -5.42 -18.76 20.80
CA TRP A 201 -5.05 -18.64 19.39
C TRP A 201 -3.54 -18.39 19.22
N GLN A 202 -2.97 -18.90 18.12
CA GLN A 202 -1.57 -18.74 17.73
C GLN A 202 -1.31 -17.34 17.19
N GLY A 203 -0.30 -16.67 17.69
CA GLY A 203 0.21 -15.41 17.16
C GLY A 203 1.47 -15.63 16.34
N MET A 204 1.55 -15.02 15.17
CA MET A 204 2.78 -15.00 14.38
C MET A 204 3.10 -13.58 13.94
N CYS A 205 4.30 -13.09 14.24
CA CYS A 205 4.78 -11.77 13.81
C CYS A 205 5.93 -11.93 12.81
N PHE A 206 5.77 -11.39 11.61
CA PHE A 206 6.78 -11.38 10.56
C PHE A 206 7.27 -9.96 10.29
N SER A 207 8.59 -9.77 10.30
CA SER A 207 9.19 -8.45 10.14
C SER A 207 10.55 -8.52 9.46
N ALA A 208 10.95 -7.47 8.76
CA ALA A 208 12.32 -7.35 8.24
C ALA A 208 13.25 -6.82 9.34
N THR A 209 12.78 -5.84 10.10
CA THR A 209 13.47 -5.25 11.23
C THR A 209 12.66 -5.46 12.51
N VAL A 210 13.32 -5.41 13.68
CA VAL A 210 12.65 -5.51 14.99
C VAL A 210 13.11 -4.34 15.89
N PRO A 211 12.81 -3.08 15.53
CA PRO A 211 13.11 -1.94 16.39
C PRO A 211 12.33 -2.03 17.71
N PRO A 212 12.72 -1.27 18.76
CA PRO A 212 12.06 -1.33 20.07
C PRO A 212 10.53 -1.19 20.01
N LYS A 213 10.00 -0.33 19.13
CA LYS A 213 8.55 -0.16 18.94
C LYS A 213 7.85 -1.43 18.46
N VAL A 214 8.51 -2.29 17.67
CA VAL A 214 7.96 -3.60 17.26
C VAL A 214 7.68 -4.49 18.45
N LYS A 215 8.52 -4.42 19.49
CA LYS A 215 8.32 -5.21 20.72
C LYS A 215 7.00 -4.88 21.42
N ASP A 216 6.51 -3.64 21.32
CA ASP A 216 5.22 -3.22 21.90
C ASP A 216 4.02 -3.88 21.22
N VAL A 217 4.15 -4.28 19.95
CA VAL A 217 3.11 -5.02 19.23
C VAL A 217 3.25 -6.51 19.50
N VAL A 218 4.50 -7.00 19.45
CA VAL A 218 4.83 -8.41 19.71
C VAL A 218 4.29 -8.86 21.06
N SER A 219 4.42 -8.03 22.11
CA SER A 219 3.96 -8.35 23.46
C SER A 219 2.45 -8.52 23.60
N VAL A 220 1.65 -7.95 22.68
CA VAL A 220 0.18 -8.06 22.70
C VAL A 220 -0.31 -9.22 21.82
N VAL A 221 0.51 -9.65 20.85
CA VAL A 221 0.15 -10.71 19.89
C VAL A 221 0.71 -12.07 20.28
N LEU A 222 1.91 -12.10 20.87
CA LEU A 222 2.62 -13.32 21.24
C LEU A 222 2.59 -13.54 22.76
N LYS A 223 2.43 -14.79 23.19
CA LYS A 223 2.61 -15.21 24.58
C LYS A 223 4.09 -15.18 24.96
N PRO A 224 4.43 -14.87 26.23
CA PRO A 224 5.78 -15.05 26.74
C PRO A 224 6.28 -16.49 26.48
N GLY A 225 7.55 -16.62 26.07
CA GLY A 225 8.13 -17.91 25.66
C GLY A 225 7.90 -18.27 24.19
N TYR A 226 7.45 -17.33 23.34
CA TYR A 226 7.34 -17.52 21.90
C TYR A 226 8.68 -17.91 21.25
N THR A 227 8.62 -18.65 20.16
CA THR A 227 9.80 -19.04 19.38
C THR A 227 10.28 -17.86 18.55
N SER A 228 11.56 -17.50 18.66
CA SER A 228 12.18 -16.47 17.83
C SER A 228 13.05 -17.10 16.76
N ILE A 229 12.72 -16.86 15.50
CA ILE A 229 13.46 -17.37 14.33
C ILE A 229 14.02 -16.17 13.57
N SER A 230 15.34 -16.04 13.50
CA SER A 230 15.99 -15.01 12.68
C SER A 230 16.86 -15.65 11.62
N THR A 231 16.51 -15.44 10.35
CA THR A 231 17.36 -15.78 9.18
C THR A 231 18.35 -14.68 8.84
N ILE A 232 18.40 -13.62 9.65
CA ILE A 232 19.43 -12.61 9.58
C ILE A 232 20.47 -13.03 10.61
N GLU A 233 21.67 -13.40 10.16
CA GLU A 233 22.74 -13.69 11.11
C GLU A 233 23.10 -12.40 11.85
N LYS A 234 23.52 -12.52 13.11
CA LYS A 234 23.89 -11.34 13.93
C LYS A 234 25.00 -10.49 13.31
N ASN A 235 25.81 -11.09 12.41
CA ASN A 235 26.91 -10.46 11.71
C ASN A 235 26.70 -10.43 10.17
N GLU A 236 25.56 -10.93 9.66
CA GLU A 236 25.29 -10.91 8.23
C GLU A 236 24.66 -9.57 7.86
N ALA A 237 25.43 -8.82 7.10
CA ALA A 237 25.02 -7.74 6.24
C ALA A 237 23.55 -7.87 5.72
N PRO A 238 22.59 -7.03 6.14
CA PRO A 238 21.21 -7.09 5.65
C PRO A 238 21.20 -6.84 4.13
N THR A 239 20.25 -7.38 3.34
CA THR A 239 20.32 -7.43 1.85
C THR A 239 20.84 -6.17 1.17
N HIS A 240 20.47 -4.98 1.66
CA HIS A 240 21.01 -3.71 1.18
C HIS A 240 22.54 -3.67 1.14
N GLU A 241 23.26 -4.22 2.12
CA GLU A 241 24.72 -4.21 2.17
C GLU A 241 25.40 -4.95 1.00
N ARG A 242 24.71 -5.90 0.35
CA ARG A 242 25.19 -6.53 -0.89
C ARG A 242 24.84 -5.75 -2.14
N VAL A 243 23.82 -4.89 -2.08
CA VAL A 243 23.42 -4.02 -3.18
C VAL A 243 24.44 -2.87 -3.26
N PRO A 244 25.17 -2.69 -4.37
CA PRO A 244 25.97 -1.50 -4.59
C PRO A 244 25.08 -0.26 -4.47
N GLN A 245 25.44 0.63 -3.56
CA GLN A 245 24.65 1.82 -3.23
C GLN A 245 25.47 3.06 -3.51
N TYR A 246 24.90 3.96 -4.29
CA TYR A 246 25.55 5.21 -4.67
C TYR A 246 24.70 6.42 -4.31
N HIS A 247 25.36 7.56 -4.16
CA HIS A 247 24.68 8.85 -4.13
C HIS A 247 25.18 9.75 -5.26
N VAL A 248 24.29 10.61 -5.74
CA VAL A 248 24.59 11.72 -6.64
C VAL A 248 24.16 13.00 -5.93
N LEU A 249 25.09 13.94 -5.74
CA LEU A 249 24.78 15.25 -5.20
C LEU A 249 24.32 16.16 -6.33
N ILE A 250 23.08 16.62 -6.23
CA ILE A 250 22.47 17.58 -7.16
C ILE A 250 22.97 18.99 -6.78
N PRO A 251 23.54 19.76 -7.72
CA PRO A 251 24.07 21.10 -7.44
C PRO A 251 23.04 22.07 -6.86
N SER A 252 21.83 22.12 -7.45
CA SER A 252 20.70 22.88 -6.93
C SER A 252 19.41 22.06 -6.97
N VAL A 253 18.46 22.37 -6.08
CA VAL A 253 17.11 21.80 -6.15
C VAL A 253 16.45 22.03 -7.52
N ALA A 254 16.81 23.13 -8.20
CA ALA A 254 16.37 23.43 -9.56
C ALA A 254 16.77 22.35 -10.58
N ASP A 255 17.92 21.70 -10.36
CA ASP A 255 18.48 20.71 -11.28
C ASP A 255 17.92 19.29 -11.05
N THR A 256 16.92 19.13 -10.17
CA THR A 256 16.38 17.81 -9.81
C THR A 256 15.92 17.02 -11.04
N PHE A 257 15.17 17.64 -11.95
CA PHE A 257 14.62 16.98 -13.14
C PHE A 257 15.68 16.71 -14.20
N THR A 258 16.57 17.67 -14.45
CA THR A 258 17.65 17.56 -15.44
C THR A 258 18.69 16.54 -15.02
N THR A 259 19.07 16.51 -13.75
CA THR A 259 20.00 15.52 -13.17
C THR A 259 19.40 14.12 -13.20
N LEU A 260 18.11 13.98 -12.87
CA LEU A 260 17.42 12.69 -12.96
C LEU A 260 17.34 12.19 -14.41
N ALA A 261 17.05 13.07 -15.38
CA ALA A 261 17.03 12.71 -16.80
C ALA A 261 18.41 12.29 -17.30
N SER A 262 19.46 13.05 -16.95
CA SER A 262 20.85 12.73 -17.26
C SER A 262 21.28 11.39 -16.68
N LEU A 263 20.98 11.14 -15.39
CA LEU A 263 21.25 9.86 -14.74
C LEU A 263 20.50 8.72 -15.45
N LEU A 264 19.22 8.87 -15.74
CA LEU A 264 18.46 7.83 -16.42
C LEU A 264 19.02 7.53 -17.82
N ASN A 265 19.41 8.54 -18.59
CA ASN A 265 20.04 8.35 -19.91
C ASN A 265 21.36 7.56 -19.84
N LEU A 266 22.12 7.71 -18.75
CA LEU A 266 23.29 6.89 -18.47
C LEU A 266 22.89 5.45 -18.11
N GLU A 267 21.98 5.30 -17.15
CA GLU A 267 21.64 4.04 -16.50
C GLU A 267 20.86 3.08 -17.42
N ILE A 268 19.99 3.60 -18.29
CA ILE A 268 19.19 2.77 -19.20
C ILE A 268 20.02 1.97 -20.22
N LYS A 269 21.31 2.29 -20.38
CA LYS A 269 22.25 1.51 -21.20
C LYS A 269 22.56 0.14 -20.59
N SER A 270 22.38 -0.01 -19.28
CA SER A 270 22.70 -1.24 -18.53
C SER A 270 21.58 -1.70 -17.59
N SER A 271 20.49 -0.94 -17.48
CA SER A 271 19.32 -1.26 -16.66
C SER A 271 18.05 -1.12 -17.48
N SER A 272 17.29 -2.20 -17.59
CA SER A 272 16.08 -2.25 -18.41
C SER A 272 14.82 -2.01 -17.59
N LYS A 273 14.85 -2.35 -16.30
CA LYS A 273 13.70 -2.24 -15.39
C LYS A 273 14.07 -1.47 -14.11
N ILE A 274 13.52 -0.27 -13.98
CA ILE A 274 13.94 0.72 -12.98
C ILE A 274 12.75 1.15 -12.12
N ILE A 275 12.97 1.34 -10.81
CA ILE A 275 12.01 2.00 -9.93
C ILE A 275 12.60 3.31 -9.43
N VAL A 276 11.86 4.41 -9.59
CA VAL A 276 12.24 5.73 -9.12
C VAL A 276 11.30 6.15 -8.00
N PHE A 277 11.82 6.25 -6.77
CA PHE A 277 11.07 6.71 -5.62
C PHE A 277 11.12 8.24 -5.50
N GLY A 278 9.96 8.86 -5.23
CA GLY A 278 9.85 10.27 -4.89
C GLY A 278 9.32 10.51 -3.48
N VAL A 279 9.59 11.69 -2.94
CA VAL A 279 9.22 12.10 -1.56
C VAL A 279 7.70 12.13 -1.31
N THR A 280 6.91 12.58 -2.28
CA THR A 280 5.46 12.70 -2.14
C THR A 280 4.73 12.13 -3.34
N ALA A 281 3.47 11.74 -3.12
CA ALA A 281 2.60 11.23 -4.18
C ALA A 281 2.42 12.22 -5.35
N ASN A 282 2.37 13.53 -5.08
CA ASN A 282 2.19 14.53 -6.15
C ASN A 282 3.50 14.83 -6.88
N MET A 283 4.66 14.76 -6.20
CA MET A 283 5.97 14.84 -6.88
C MET A 283 6.19 13.62 -7.79
N VAL A 284 5.81 12.43 -7.33
CA VAL A 284 5.82 11.21 -8.14
C VAL A 284 4.97 11.37 -9.40
N ALA A 285 3.78 11.97 -9.27
CA ALA A 285 2.93 12.24 -10.41
C ALA A 285 3.54 13.24 -11.39
N LEU A 286 4.20 14.28 -10.87
CA LEU A 286 4.92 15.24 -11.70
C LEU A 286 6.10 14.59 -12.44
N PHE A 287 6.89 13.73 -11.77
CA PHE A 287 7.94 12.96 -12.43
C PHE A 287 7.36 12.06 -13.52
N ALA A 288 6.33 11.26 -13.22
CA ALA A 288 5.72 10.38 -14.21
C ALA A 288 5.18 11.17 -15.43
N ALA A 289 4.53 12.30 -15.19
CA ALA A 289 4.03 13.18 -16.25
C ALA A 289 5.17 13.73 -17.11
N ALA A 290 6.22 14.29 -16.51
CA ALA A 290 7.36 14.83 -17.25
C ALA A 290 8.09 13.76 -18.07
N PHE A 291 8.38 12.60 -17.47
CA PHE A 291 9.11 11.54 -18.14
C PHE A 291 8.29 10.86 -19.25
N SER A 292 6.96 10.87 -19.15
CA SER A 292 6.09 10.39 -20.23
C SER A 292 6.10 11.28 -21.47
N GLN A 293 6.65 12.50 -21.39
CA GLN A 293 6.77 13.46 -22.50
C GLN A 293 8.09 13.29 -23.29
N GLY A 294 8.67 12.09 -23.27
CA GLY A 294 9.84 11.75 -24.08
C GLY A 294 11.20 11.99 -23.42
N LEU A 295 11.26 12.26 -22.11
CA LEU A 295 12.55 12.32 -21.38
C LEU A 295 13.20 10.95 -21.20
N THR A 296 12.48 9.87 -21.53
CA THR A 296 13.01 8.51 -21.55
C THR A 296 12.37 7.72 -22.69
N PRO A 297 13.13 6.82 -23.35
CA PRO A 297 12.57 5.91 -24.34
C PRO A 297 11.81 4.73 -23.68
N LEU A 298 11.97 4.52 -22.37
CA LEU A 298 11.33 3.42 -21.67
C LEU A 298 9.87 3.73 -21.34
N ARG A 299 9.03 2.70 -21.32
CA ARG A 299 7.65 2.83 -20.88
C ARG A 299 7.59 3.30 -19.43
N VAL A 300 6.85 4.38 -19.20
CA VAL A 300 6.63 4.97 -17.88
C VAL A 300 5.42 4.34 -17.19
N PHE A 301 5.60 3.98 -15.92
CA PHE A 301 4.57 3.53 -15.00
C PHE A 301 4.53 4.47 -13.79
N GLU A 302 3.36 4.62 -13.19
CA GLU A 302 3.14 5.52 -12.06
C GLU A 302 2.35 4.82 -10.97
N ILE A 303 2.80 4.92 -9.71
CA ILE A 303 2.08 4.36 -8.57
C ILE A 303 2.29 5.12 -7.26
N HIS A 304 1.20 5.69 -6.76
CA HIS A 304 1.18 6.42 -5.49
C HIS A 304 -0.24 6.39 -4.86
N SER A 305 -0.39 6.96 -3.67
CA SER A 305 -1.62 6.87 -2.86
C SER A 305 -2.81 7.65 -3.40
N ARG A 306 -2.60 8.56 -4.36
CA ARG A 306 -3.67 9.37 -4.96
C ARG A 306 -4.34 8.66 -6.15
N LEU A 307 -3.72 7.63 -6.71
CA LEU A 307 -4.35 6.79 -7.72
C LEU A 307 -5.49 5.97 -7.11
N SER A 308 -6.51 5.69 -7.92
CA SER A 308 -7.57 4.77 -7.53
C SER A 308 -7.00 3.38 -7.26
N GLN A 309 -7.69 2.59 -6.42
CA GLN A 309 -7.25 1.22 -6.12
C GLN A 309 -7.16 0.36 -7.40
N SER A 310 -8.11 0.52 -8.32
CA SER A 310 -8.12 -0.20 -9.60
C SER A 310 -6.93 0.16 -10.47
N ALA A 311 -6.57 1.44 -10.56
CA ALA A 311 -5.38 1.89 -11.28
C ALA A 311 -4.11 1.29 -10.68
N ARG A 312 -3.96 1.32 -9.34
CA ARG A 312 -2.80 0.75 -8.64
C ARG A 312 -2.66 -0.75 -8.87
N THR A 313 -3.76 -1.51 -8.78
CA THR A 313 -3.77 -2.96 -9.08
C THR A 313 -3.40 -3.22 -10.54
N LYS A 314 -3.94 -2.45 -11.49
CA LYS A 314 -3.61 -2.58 -12.92
C LYS A 314 -2.13 -2.28 -13.21
N THR A 315 -1.62 -1.13 -12.77
CA THR A 315 -0.21 -0.74 -12.98
C THR A 315 0.73 -1.76 -12.35
N THR A 316 0.42 -2.23 -11.13
CA THR A 316 1.20 -3.26 -10.46
C THR A 316 1.31 -4.52 -11.32
N ALA A 317 0.19 -5.03 -11.85
CA ALA A 317 0.20 -6.22 -12.69
C ALA A 317 1.03 -6.00 -13.96
N GLN A 318 0.81 -4.86 -14.64
CA GLN A 318 1.53 -4.53 -15.86
C GLN A 318 3.05 -4.39 -15.63
N PHE A 319 3.49 -3.76 -14.53
CA PHE A 319 4.91 -3.62 -14.24
C PHE A 319 5.55 -4.94 -13.76
N LYS A 320 4.80 -5.82 -13.09
CA LYS A 320 5.29 -7.17 -12.77
C LYS A 320 5.60 -7.96 -14.04
N GLU A 321 4.74 -7.88 -15.04
CA GLU A 321 4.85 -8.59 -16.33
C GLU A 321 5.85 -7.94 -17.30
N ALA A 322 6.07 -6.63 -17.19
CA ALA A 322 6.97 -5.91 -18.07
C ALA A 322 8.43 -6.40 -17.95
N ALA A 323 9.06 -6.66 -19.10
CA ALA A 323 10.49 -6.94 -19.16
C ALA A 323 11.32 -5.66 -19.00
N THR A 324 10.83 -4.53 -19.51
CA THR A 324 11.49 -3.23 -19.46
C THR A 324 10.51 -2.13 -19.04
N GLY A 325 11.02 -1.06 -18.43
CA GLY A 325 10.21 0.10 -18.03
C GLY A 325 10.73 0.83 -16.80
N ILE A 326 10.24 2.05 -16.60
CA ILE A 326 10.53 2.87 -15.42
C ILE A 326 9.24 3.08 -14.64
N MET A 327 9.23 2.73 -13.36
CA MET A 327 8.12 3.00 -12.47
C MET A 327 8.45 4.12 -11.49
N PHE A 328 7.77 5.25 -11.62
CA PHE A 328 7.79 6.31 -10.62
C PHE A 328 6.82 5.98 -9.51
N ALA A 329 7.29 6.08 -8.26
CA ALA A 329 6.50 5.62 -7.14
C ALA A 329 6.73 6.37 -5.83
N SER A 330 5.69 6.41 -5.00
CA SER A 330 5.84 6.78 -3.59
C SER A 330 5.98 5.53 -2.71
N ASP A 331 6.20 5.70 -1.41
CA ASP A 331 6.38 4.59 -0.45
C ASP A 331 5.20 3.61 -0.34
N VAL A 332 4.12 3.93 -1.03
CA VAL A 332 2.94 3.10 -1.25
C VAL A 332 3.27 1.77 -1.91
N ILE A 333 4.39 1.65 -2.65
CA ILE A 333 4.91 0.37 -3.16
C ILE A 333 6.15 -0.14 -2.44
N GLY A 334 6.74 0.66 -1.55
CA GLY A 334 8.06 0.39 -0.98
C GLY A 334 8.09 -0.86 -0.12
N ARG A 335 6.93 -1.46 0.18
CA ARG A 335 6.76 -2.48 1.23
C ARG A 335 5.81 -3.58 0.76
N GLY A 336 6.20 -4.84 0.94
CA GLY A 336 5.43 -6.03 0.52
C GLY A 336 5.39 -6.34 -0.98
N MET A 337 5.49 -5.33 -1.84
CA MET A 337 5.34 -5.52 -3.29
C MET A 337 6.53 -6.21 -3.92
N ASP A 338 6.26 -7.31 -4.62
CA ASP A 338 7.27 -8.06 -5.35
C ASP A 338 7.23 -7.78 -6.84
N PHE A 339 8.25 -7.06 -7.31
CA PHE A 339 8.49 -6.78 -8.72
C PHE A 339 9.73 -7.57 -9.14
N PRO A 340 9.58 -8.61 -9.97
CA PRO A 340 10.71 -9.43 -10.39
C PRO A 340 11.64 -8.63 -11.31
N ASN A 341 12.93 -8.95 -11.22
CA ASN A 341 13.99 -8.47 -12.12
C ASN A 341 14.08 -6.93 -12.22
N VAL A 342 14.01 -6.24 -11.08
CA VAL A 342 14.30 -4.79 -11.03
C VAL A 342 15.82 -4.61 -10.94
N ASP A 343 16.42 -3.99 -11.94
CA ASP A 343 17.88 -3.82 -12.06
C ASP A 343 18.40 -2.68 -11.18
N LEU A 344 17.62 -1.59 -11.10
CA LEU A 344 18.01 -0.34 -10.47
C LEU A 344 16.88 0.28 -9.67
N VAL A 345 17.21 0.73 -8.46
CA VAL A 345 16.35 1.58 -7.64
C VAL A 345 16.97 2.97 -7.53
N ILE A 346 16.26 3.99 -7.99
CA ILE A 346 16.63 5.40 -7.81
C ILE A 346 15.73 6.00 -6.73
N GLN A 347 16.28 6.84 -5.86
CA GLN A 347 15.53 7.59 -4.86
C GLN A 347 15.81 9.08 -5.06
N VAL A 348 14.79 9.88 -5.30
CA VAL A 348 14.92 11.33 -5.50
C VAL A 348 14.44 12.05 -4.24
N GLY A 349 15.39 12.70 -3.55
CA GLY A 349 15.18 13.38 -2.28
C GLY A 349 15.18 12.46 -1.06
N LEU A 350 14.95 13.04 0.12
CA LEU A 350 15.07 12.34 1.40
C LEU A 350 14.01 11.25 1.61
N PRO A 351 14.40 10.03 2.03
CA PRO A 351 13.49 9.12 2.70
C PRO A 351 13.17 9.65 4.12
N SER A 352 12.07 9.19 4.70
CA SER A 352 11.62 9.59 6.05
C SER A 352 12.57 9.13 7.16
N ASN A 353 13.30 8.02 6.95
CA ASN A 353 14.31 7.48 7.86
C ASN A 353 15.21 6.44 7.12
N GLY A 354 16.24 5.93 7.80
CA GLY A 354 17.13 4.89 7.27
C GLY A 354 16.44 3.55 6.98
N GLU A 355 15.43 3.17 7.75
CA GLU A 355 14.66 1.93 7.53
C GLU A 355 13.88 1.98 6.22
N GLN A 356 13.22 3.11 5.92
CA GLN A 356 12.52 3.33 4.65
C GLN A 356 13.48 3.29 3.46
N TYR A 357 14.68 3.86 3.60
CA TYR A 357 15.72 3.76 2.58
C TYR A 357 16.05 2.28 2.29
N VAL A 358 16.31 1.47 3.32
CA VAL A 358 16.59 0.04 3.18
C VAL A 358 15.42 -0.70 2.51
N HIS A 359 14.18 -0.36 2.83
CA HIS A 359 13.00 -0.97 2.22
C HIS A 359 12.88 -0.67 0.71
N ARG A 360 13.23 0.56 0.30
CA ARG A 360 13.28 0.97 -1.11
C ARG A 360 14.40 0.25 -1.85
N VAL A 361 15.62 0.21 -1.30
CA VAL A 361 16.75 -0.56 -1.84
C VAL A 361 16.37 -2.03 -2.01
N GLY A 362 15.66 -2.61 -1.05
CA GLY A 362 15.15 -3.98 -1.12
C GLY A 362 14.08 -4.24 -2.20
N ARG A 363 13.79 -3.31 -3.12
CA ARG A 363 13.01 -3.58 -4.34
C ARG A 363 13.85 -4.21 -5.46
N THR A 364 15.17 -4.03 -5.42
CA THR A 364 16.12 -4.71 -6.32
C THR A 364 16.83 -5.85 -5.58
N ALA A 365 17.72 -6.56 -6.27
CA ALA A 365 18.51 -7.69 -5.77
C ALA A 365 17.67 -8.78 -5.07
N ARG A 366 16.55 -9.13 -5.71
CA ARG A 366 15.60 -10.14 -5.21
C ARG A 366 15.82 -11.48 -5.87
N ALA A 367 15.48 -12.54 -5.14
CA ALA A 367 15.52 -13.93 -5.62
C ALA A 367 16.89 -14.35 -6.21
N GLY A 368 17.98 -13.80 -5.69
CA GLY A 368 19.36 -14.11 -6.14
C GLY A 368 19.86 -13.25 -7.29
N ASN A 369 19.03 -12.39 -7.88
CA ASN A 369 19.49 -11.46 -8.91
C ASN A 369 20.38 -10.36 -8.33
N ASP A 370 21.25 -9.82 -9.18
CA ASP A 370 21.99 -8.59 -8.91
C ASP A 370 21.06 -7.36 -8.97
N GLY A 371 21.58 -6.24 -8.49
CA GLY A 371 20.86 -4.99 -8.47
C GLY A 371 21.69 -3.88 -7.86
N ARG A 372 21.37 -2.62 -8.17
CA ARG A 372 22.01 -1.45 -7.56
C ARG A 372 21.00 -0.39 -7.14
N ALA A 373 21.43 0.50 -6.24
CA ALA A 373 20.60 1.60 -5.79
C ALA A 373 21.35 2.93 -5.83
N ILE A 374 20.64 3.99 -6.23
CA ILE A 374 21.18 5.35 -6.32
C ILE A 374 20.23 6.30 -5.58
N ILE A 375 20.76 7.18 -4.74
CA ILE A 375 20.00 8.27 -4.12
C ILE A 375 20.49 9.63 -4.63
N LEU A 376 19.57 10.45 -5.11
CA LEU A 376 19.84 11.83 -5.52
C LEU A 376 19.45 12.74 -4.35
N LEU A 377 20.42 13.49 -3.86
CA LEU A 377 20.26 14.43 -2.76
C LEU A 377 20.81 15.79 -3.16
N THR A 378 20.22 16.86 -2.69
CA THR A 378 20.89 18.16 -2.67
C THR A 378 22.01 18.18 -1.62
N GLU A 379 22.92 19.16 -1.71
CA GLU A 379 23.98 19.33 -0.71
C GLU A 379 23.43 19.46 0.72
N ALA A 380 22.31 20.18 0.89
CA ALA A 380 21.64 20.34 2.18
C ALA A 380 21.12 19.00 2.72
N GLU A 381 20.65 18.10 1.86
CA GLU A 381 20.11 16.78 2.23
C GLU A 381 21.21 15.74 2.49
N SER A 382 22.48 16.02 2.13
CA SER A 382 23.63 15.12 2.34
C SER A 382 23.84 14.70 3.80
N PHE A 383 23.28 15.44 4.77
CA PHE A 383 23.28 15.06 6.18
C PHE A 383 22.72 13.65 6.41
N PHE A 384 21.82 13.17 5.54
CA PHE A 384 21.24 11.84 5.63
C PHE A 384 22.32 10.75 5.70
N MET A 385 23.37 10.88 4.89
CA MET A 385 24.50 9.95 4.88
C MET A 385 25.30 10.03 6.19
N LYS A 386 25.47 11.25 6.73
CA LYS A 386 26.16 11.49 8.00
C LYS A 386 25.42 10.90 9.21
N VAL A 387 24.09 10.87 9.17
CA VAL A 387 23.23 10.28 10.21
C VAL A 387 23.14 8.76 10.07
N ASN A 388 23.20 8.24 8.84
CA ASN A 388 23.07 6.82 8.55
C ASN A 388 24.38 6.20 8.06
N ARG A 389 25.50 6.45 8.77
CA ARG A 389 26.86 5.97 8.38
C ARG A 389 26.99 4.45 8.30
N HIS A 390 26.05 3.72 8.89
CA HIS A 390 25.98 2.26 8.81
C HIS A 390 25.51 1.77 7.44
N LEU A 391 24.90 2.65 6.62
CA LEU A 391 24.51 2.31 5.25
C LEU A 391 25.71 2.49 4.31
N PRO A 392 26.01 1.53 3.42
CA PRO A 392 27.20 1.58 2.58
C PRO A 392 27.00 2.42 1.31
N ILE A 393 26.56 3.67 1.48
CA ILE A 393 26.29 4.61 0.38
C ILE A 393 27.60 5.29 -0.03
N GLN A 394 28.08 5.01 -1.25
CA GLN A 394 29.32 5.58 -1.79
C GLN A 394 29.02 6.69 -2.81
N PRO A 395 29.94 7.62 -3.11
CA PRO A 395 29.77 8.54 -4.23
C PRO A 395 29.62 7.78 -5.55
N HIS A 396 28.70 8.20 -6.42
CA HIS A 396 28.59 7.62 -7.75
C HIS A 396 29.84 8.00 -8.57
N PRO A 397 30.51 7.05 -9.25
CA PRO A 397 31.78 7.31 -9.94
C PRO A 397 31.66 8.31 -11.09
N GLN A 398 30.46 8.52 -11.61
CA GLN A 398 30.17 9.43 -12.72
C GLN A 398 29.37 10.67 -12.32
N THR A 399 29.40 11.07 -11.03
CA THR A 399 28.65 12.23 -10.52
C THR A 399 28.88 13.49 -11.35
N ASP A 400 30.14 13.84 -11.64
CA ASP A 400 30.48 15.04 -12.42
C ASP A 400 29.97 14.96 -13.86
N THR A 401 30.06 13.77 -14.47
CA THR A 401 29.54 13.54 -15.83
C THR A 401 28.02 13.68 -15.87
N ILE A 402 27.32 13.13 -14.87
CA ILE A 402 25.85 13.24 -14.75
C ILE A 402 25.46 14.71 -14.61
N ASN A 403 26.12 15.45 -13.72
CA ASN A 403 25.85 16.86 -13.48
C ASN A 403 26.18 17.74 -14.71
N ALA A 404 27.29 17.47 -15.40
CA ALA A 404 27.64 18.18 -16.63
C ALA A 404 26.62 17.93 -17.76
N ALA A 405 26.16 16.69 -17.92
CA ALA A 405 25.18 16.32 -18.93
C ALA A 405 23.74 16.75 -18.58
N ALA A 406 23.47 17.15 -17.33
CA ALA A 406 22.17 17.67 -16.92
C ALA A 406 21.79 18.94 -17.71
N ALA A 407 22.76 19.81 -18.01
CA ALA A 407 22.55 21.00 -18.84
C ALA A 407 22.01 20.65 -20.23
N SER A 408 22.49 19.56 -20.85
CA SER A 408 22.00 19.09 -22.16
C SER A 408 20.56 18.56 -22.12
N CYS A 409 20.02 18.26 -20.92
CA CYS A 409 18.64 17.84 -20.73
C CYS A 409 17.68 19.02 -20.49
N ALA A 410 18.19 20.24 -20.29
CA ALA A 410 17.40 21.40 -19.85
C ALA A 410 16.27 21.75 -20.82
N ASP A 411 16.54 21.78 -22.13
CA ASP A 411 15.53 22.11 -23.14
C ASP A 411 14.41 21.06 -23.17
N ALA A 412 14.77 19.77 -23.19
CA ALA A 412 13.81 18.68 -23.19
C ALA A 412 12.94 18.69 -21.92
N VAL A 413 13.55 18.90 -20.74
CA VAL A 413 12.83 19.02 -19.47
C VAL A 413 11.89 20.22 -19.49
N THR A 414 12.33 21.35 -20.00
CA THR A 414 11.50 22.57 -20.10
C THR A 414 10.29 22.34 -21.00
N GLN A 415 10.48 21.72 -22.18
CA GLN A 415 9.37 21.37 -23.07
C GLN A 415 8.40 20.37 -22.42
N ALA A 416 8.92 19.36 -21.74
CA ALA A 416 8.10 18.42 -20.97
C ALA A 416 7.28 19.16 -19.90
N MET A 417 7.88 20.09 -19.15
CA MET A 417 7.20 20.87 -18.13
C MET A 417 6.11 21.80 -18.68
N TYR A 418 6.29 22.36 -19.88
CA TYR A 418 5.24 23.19 -20.50
C TYR A 418 4.03 22.38 -20.95
N SER A 419 4.18 21.09 -21.23
CA SER A 419 3.04 20.22 -21.55
C SER A 419 2.22 19.79 -20.32
N ILE A 420 2.73 20.03 -19.11
CA ILE A 420 2.09 19.62 -17.85
C ILE A 420 1.21 20.75 -17.33
N GLY A 421 -0.05 20.45 -17.05
CA GLY A 421 -1.00 21.41 -16.51
C GLY A 421 -0.59 21.95 -15.13
N GLU A 422 -0.85 23.25 -14.93
CA GLU A 422 -0.44 24.01 -13.74
C GLU A 422 -0.96 23.42 -12.42
N ASP A 423 -2.16 22.83 -12.39
CA ASP A 423 -2.69 22.17 -11.19
C ASP A 423 -1.81 20.98 -10.72
N THR A 424 -1.18 20.24 -11.64
CA THR A 424 -0.25 19.16 -11.28
C THR A 424 1.00 19.73 -10.62
N LYS A 425 1.55 20.82 -11.19
CA LYS A 425 2.70 21.55 -10.63
C LYS A 425 2.36 22.13 -9.26
N GLN A 426 1.22 22.79 -9.11
CA GLN A 426 0.74 23.36 -7.85
C GLN A 426 0.58 22.28 -6.77
N ARG A 427 -0.02 21.13 -7.10
CA ARG A 427 -0.16 20.00 -6.18
C ARG A 427 1.19 19.41 -5.77
N ALA A 428 2.15 19.33 -6.69
CA ALA A 428 3.51 18.87 -6.42
C ALA A 428 4.22 19.83 -5.46
N TYR A 429 4.26 21.12 -5.81
CA TYR A 429 4.82 22.22 -5.00
C TYR A 429 4.25 22.26 -3.57
N SER A 430 2.91 22.27 -3.44
CA SER A 430 2.25 22.29 -2.12
C SER A 430 2.62 21.08 -1.26
N SER A 431 2.70 19.89 -1.88
CA SER A 431 3.06 18.67 -1.15
C SER A 431 4.53 18.63 -0.73
N TYR A 432 5.43 19.18 -1.56
CA TYR A 432 6.86 19.26 -1.27
C TYR A 432 7.11 20.12 -0.03
N ILE A 433 6.50 21.30 0.03
CA ILE A 433 6.55 22.18 1.21
C ILE A 433 5.96 21.47 2.44
N GLY A 434 4.79 20.85 2.27
CA GLY A 434 4.12 20.12 3.35
C GLY A 434 4.97 19.00 3.95
N PHE A 435 5.73 18.28 3.11
CA PHE A 435 6.63 17.22 3.55
C PHE A 435 7.72 17.76 4.48
N PHE A 436 8.45 18.79 4.08
CA PHE A 436 9.51 19.36 4.92
C PHE A 436 8.98 20.08 6.17
N ALA A 437 7.88 20.83 6.03
CA ALA A 437 7.25 21.52 7.15
C ALA A 437 6.72 20.55 8.22
N GLY A 438 6.20 19.38 7.82
CA GLY A 438 5.59 18.40 8.71
C GLY A 438 6.51 17.28 9.22
N SER A 439 7.69 17.09 8.62
CA SER A 439 8.58 15.96 8.92
C SER A 439 9.55 16.19 10.07
N GLY A 440 9.73 17.44 10.51
CA GLY A 440 10.76 17.80 11.50
C GLY A 440 12.20 17.82 10.96
N LEU A 441 12.38 17.60 9.65
CA LEU A 441 13.69 17.54 8.99
C LEU A 441 14.39 18.91 8.88
N LEU A 442 13.66 20.01 9.00
CA LEU A 442 14.20 21.39 8.89
C LEU A 442 15.40 21.63 9.80
N LYS A 443 15.38 21.09 11.03
CA LYS A 443 16.51 21.20 11.96
C LYS A 443 17.76 20.50 11.43
N GLN A 444 17.62 19.33 10.82
CA GLN A 444 18.74 18.56 10.27
C GLN A 444 19.28 19.20 8.98
N LEU A 445 18.39 19.77 8.17
CA LEU A 445 18.72 20.59 7.00
C LEU A 445 19.37 21.93 7.35
N ARG A 446 19.39 22.31 8.63
CA ARG A 446 19.81 23.65 9.11
C ARG A 446 19.05 24.77 8.38
N MET A 447 17.77 24.54 8.15
CA MET A 447 16.90 25.38 7.35
C MET A 447 15.76 25.90 8.20
N ASP A 448 15.42 27.17 8.06
CA ASP A 448 14.25 27.77 8.68
C ASP A 448 13.05 27.75 7.73
N LYS A 449 11.90 28.25 8.21
CA LYS A 449 10.66 28.25 7.41
C LYS A 449 10.78 29.15 6.16
N PRO A 450 11.31 30.39 6.23
CA PRO A 450 11.60 31.17 5.04
C PRO A 450 12.51 30.46 4.03
N GLY A 451 13.60 29.83 4.49
CA GLY A 451 14.51 29.07 3.65
C GLY A 451 13.83 27.91 2.92
N LEU A 452 12.91 27.20 3.59
CA LEU A 452 12.09 26.17 2.94
C LEU A 452 11.23 26.75 1.80
N VAL A 453 10.57 27.89 2.02
CA VAL A 453 9.74 28.51 0.99
C VAL A 453 10.60 28.99 -0.19
N GLN A 454 11.77 29.56 0.09
CA GLN A 454 12.72 29.95 -0.95
C GLN A 454 13.19 28.76 -1.78
N LEU A 455 13.57 27.65 -1.13
CA LEU A 455 13.99 26.42 -1.82
C LEU A 455 12.86 25.86 -2.69
N ALA A 456 11.63 25.83 -2.18
CA ALA A 456 10.48 25.35 -2.94
C ALA A 456 10.15 26.27 -4.12
N ASN A 457 10.30 27.59 -3.95
CA ASN A 457 10.10 28.57 -5.03
C ASN A 457 11.16 28.39 -6.13
N GLU A 458 12.41 28.15 -5.76
CA GLU A 458 13.47 27.85 -6.71
C GLU A 458 13.17 26.59 -7.52
N LEU A 459 12.77 25.50 -6.85
CA LEU A 459 12.32 24.28 -7.53
C LEU A 459 11.17 24.54 -8.49
N ALA A 460 10.14 25.30 -8.07
CA ALA A 460 8.98 25.57 -8.90
C ALA A 460 9.33 26.42 -10.14
N ILE A 461 10.05 27.53 -9.95
CA ILE A 461 10.32 28.47 -11.02
C ILE A 461 11.35 27.89 -11.99
N LYS A 462 12.50 27.45 -11.46
CA LYS A 462 13.62 27.01 -12.29
C LYS A 462 13.55 25.53 -12.69
N GLY A 463 13.06 24.66 -11.80
CA GLY A 463 13.01 23.22 -12.04
C GLY A 463 11.71 22.73 -12.69
N MET A 464 10.58 23.37 -12.41
CA MET A 464 9.25 22.98 -12.91
C MET A 464 8.73 23.92 -14.01
N GLY A 465 9.50 24.96 -14.37
CA GLY A 465 9.14 25.92 -15.41
C GLY A 465 7.91 26.76 -15.07
N CYS A 466 7.61 26.98 -13.79
CA CYS A 466 6.53 27.88 -13.39
C CYS A 466 6.95 29.34 -13.58
N PRO A 467 6.10 30.23 -14.11
CA PRO A 467 6.45 31.64 -14.28
C PRO A 467 6.64 32.37 -12.93
N GLU A 468 5.91 31.91 -11.91
CA GLU A 468 5.96 32.40 -10.54
C GLU A 468 5.67 31.24 -9.56
N PRO A 469 5.87 31.41 -8.24
CA PRO A 469 5.50 30.38 -7.28
C PRO A 469 4.02 30.00 -7.43
N PRO A 470 3.67 28.70 -7.52
CA PRO A 470 2.29 28.28 -7.66
C PRO A 470 1.41 28.77 -6.49
N PRO A 471 0.16 29.19 -6.77
CA PRO A 471 -0.71 29.74 -5.74
C PRO A 471 -1.03 28.70 -4.65
N MET A 472 -1.07 29.13 -3.39
CA MET A 472 -1.35 28.28 -2.23
C MET A 472 -2.50 28.82 -1.38
N ASP A 473 -3.37 27.91 -0.93
CA ASP A 473 -4.47 28.25 -0.04
C ASP A 473 -3.95 28.64 1.36
N LYS A 474 -4.45 29.77 1.88
CA LYS A 474 -4.06 30.32 3.19
C LYS A 474 -4.29 29.34 4.35
N LYS A 475 -5.35 28.52 4.30
CA LYS A 475 -5.64 27.51 5.33
C LYS A 475 -4.64 26.36 5.25
N ILE A 476 -4.23 25.95 4.06
CA ILE A 476 -3.18 24.93 3.86
C ILE A 476 -1.85 25.42 4.45
N ILE A 477 -1.43 26.65 4.10
CA ILE A 477 -0.24 27.30 4.68
C ILE A 477 -0.32 27.35 6.21
N GLY A 478 -1.49 27.72 6.75
CA GLY A 478 -1.75 27.74 8.18
C GLY A 478 -1.59 26.37 8.84
N LYS A 479 -2.13 25.30 8.24
CA LYS A 479 -2.00 23.91 8.75
C LYS A 479 -0.56 23.41 8.72
N MET A 480 0.27 23.91 7.82
CA MET A 480 1.71 23.62 7.77
C MET A 480 2.51 24.43 8.79
N GLY A 481 1.87 25.35 9.54
CA GLY A 481 2.55 26.23 10.49
C GLY A 481 3.40 27.31 9.80
N LEU A 482 3.09 27.65 8.55
CA LEU A 482 3.85 28.60 7.72
C LEU A 482 3.15 29.96 7.58
N LYS A 483 2.17 30.24 8.46
CA LYS A 483 1.46 31.52 8.46
C LYS A 483 2.42 32.68 8.68
N GLY A 484 2.39 33.68 7.81
CA GLY A 484 3.22 34.88 7.90
C GLY A 484 4.64 34.72 7.34
N VAL A 485 5.00 33.54 6.83
CA VAL A 485 6.28 33.33 6.14
C VAL A 485 6.20 34.00 4.75
N PRO A 486 7.19 34.82 4.36
CA PRO A 486 7.20 35.48 3.06
C PRO A 486 7.46 34.49 1.91
N GLY A 487 7.18 34.90 0.67
CA GLY A 487 7.49 34.14 -0.54
C GLY A 487 6.36 33.27 -1.10
N PHE A 488 5.20 33.20 -0.44
CA PHE A 488 4.03 32.55 -1.00
C PHE A 488 3.26 33.44 -1.98
N ASN A 489 2.85 32.85 -3.10
CA ASN A 489 1.73 33.34 -3.88
C ASN A 489 0.43 32.81 -3.26
N TYR A 490 -0.47 33.69 -2.84
CA TYR A 490 -1.70 33.29 -2.16
C TYR A 490 -2.84 33.12 -3.16
N ALA A 491 -3.42 31.93 -3.19
CA ALA A 491 -4.55 31.65 -4.08
C ALA A 491 -5.72 32.61 -3.81
N THR A 492 -6.22 33.23 -4.87
CA THR A 492 -7.48 33.98 -4.89
C THR A 492 -8.64 33.05 -5.25
N GLY A 493 -9.88 33.49 -5.05
CA GLY A 493 -11.08 32.63 -5.20
C GLY A 493 -11.25 31.95 -6.56
N ASN A 494 -10.61 32.45 -7.63
CA ASN A 494 -10.61 31.84 -8.95
C ASN A 494 -9.51 30.77 -9.16
N ASP A 495 -8.39 30.86 -8.44
CA ASP A 495 -7.21 30.01 -8.66
C ASP A 495 -7.39 28.57 -8.15
N LEU A 496 -8.44 28.32 -7.36
CA LEU A 496 -8.73 27.03 -6.73
C LEU A 496 -9.82 26.21 -7.44
N ASN A 497 -10.39 26.73 -8.54
CA ASN A 497 -11.62 26.21 -9.16
C ASN A 497 -11.43 25.57 -10.55
N GLY A 498 -10.21 25.21 -10.95
CA GLY A 498 -9.98 24.39 -12.15
C GLY A 498 -10.64 23.01 -12.02
N ASP A 499 -11.79 22.84 -12.68
CA ASP A 499 -12.62 21.63 -12.81
C ASP A 499 -13.27 21.02 -11.56
N ARG A 500 -14.43 21.59 -11.19
CA ARG A 500 -15.54 20.77 -10.67
C ARG A 500 -16.53 20.50 -11.81
N PRO A 501 -16.92 19.24 -12.10
CA PRO A 501 -17.99 18.99 -13.04
C PRO A 501 -19.26 19.69 -12.56
N SER A 502 -19.80 20.55 -13.41
CA SER A 502 -20.93 21.44 -13.12
C SER A 502 -22.14 20.62 -12.70
N ARG A 503 -22.50 20.66 -11.41
CA ARG A 503 -23.83 20.23 -10.97
C ARG A 503 -24.84 21.32 -11.35
N PRO A 504 -26.02 20.99 -11.89
CA PRO A 504 -26.99 22.00 -12.29
C PRO A 504 -27.43 22.83 -11.08
N HIS A 505 -27.39 24.16 -11.24
CA HIS A 505 -27.79 25.13 -10.23
C HIS A 505 -29.25 24.97 -9.81
N GLY A 506 -29.47 24.65 -8.52
CA GLY A 506 -30.73 24.91 -7.84
C GLY A 506 -30.79 26.38 -7.38
N ARG A 507 -31.90 27.05 -7.69
CA ARG A 507 -32.20 28.47 -7.37
C ARG A 507 -32.07 28.81 -5.86
N PRO A 508 -31.74 30.06 -5.52
CA PRO A 508 -31.51 30.49 -4.14
C PRO A 508 -32.84 30.75 -3.39
N GLY A 509 -33.02 30.10 -2.24
CA GLY A 509 -34.15 30.31 -1.33
C GLY A 509 -33.77 31.24 -0.18
N ASN A 510 -34.50 32.34 -0.10
CA ASN A 510 -34.39 33.45 0.84
C ASN A 510 -34.70 33.06 2.30
N LYS A 511 -34.10 33.77 3.27
CA LYS A 511 -34.42 33.67 4.70
C LYS A 511 -35.74 34.40 4.99
N THR A 512 -36.64 33.77 5.74
CA THR A 512 -37.50 34.43 6.74
C THR A 512 -38.05 33.41 7.73
N ARG A 513 -38.05 33.80 9.02
CA ARG A 513 -38.79 33.17 10.11
C ARG A 513 -40.23 33.68 10.07
N ASP A 514 -41.20 32.82 10.40
CA ASP A 514 -42.18 32.98 11.50
C ASP A 514 -43.50 32.19 11.29
N VAL A 515 -43.86 31.41 12.32
CA VAL A 515 -45.17 31.36 13.02
C VAL A 515 -46.44 30.81 12.31
N LEU A 516 -47.05 29.81 12.97
CA LEU A 516 -48.47 29.34 13.01
C LEU A 516 -49.12 28.55 11.82
N SER A 517 -49.67 27.38 12.17
CA SER A 517 -50.74 26.61 11.46
C SER A 517 -52.10 27.34 11.50
N PRO A 518 -53.23 26.78 10.98
CA PRO A 518 -53.52 25.86 9.85
C PRO A 518 -54.62 26.43 8.91
N GLY A 519 -54.89 25.80 7.75
CA GLY A 519 -56.11 26.15 6.99
C GLY A 519 -56.23 25.56 5.61
N ALA A 520 -57.41 25.01 5.32
CA ALA A 520 -57.81 24.27 4.12
C ALA A 520 -58.22 25.17 2.95
N GLY A 521 -58.43 24.54 1.78
CA GLY A 521 -59.24 25.09 0.69
C GLY A 521 -58.49 25.10 -0.65
N GLN A 522 -58.71 24.16 -1.57
CA GLN A 522 -59.89 23.93 -2.42
C GLN A 522 -59.70 24.53 -3.83
N GLY A 523 -59.90 23.66 -4.82
CA GLY A 523 -60.30 24.00 -6.19
C GLY A 523 -59.19 24.38 -7.17
N ASP A 524 -59.32 24.19 -8.47
CA ASP A 524 -60.11 23.25 -9.26
C ASP A 524 -59.63 23.46 -10.72
N ARG A 525 -59.70 22.39 -11.51
CA ARG A 525 -60.12 22.38 -12.93
C ARG A 525 -59.23 22.86 -14.09
N ARG A 526 -59.18 21.90 -15.05
CA ARG A 526 -59.27 21.97 -16.53
C ARG A 526 -57.99 22.32 -17.29
N GLY A 527 -57.64 21.65 -18.39
CA GLY A 527 -58.26 20.58 -19.19
C GLY A 527 -57.18 19.91 -20.07
N SER A 528 -57.25 18.59 -20.28
CA SER A 528 -57.75 17.93 -21.51
C SER A 528 -56.92 18.23 -22.77
N VAL A 529 -56.25 17.22 -23.36
CA VAL A 529 -56.62 16.63 -24.67
C VAL A 529 -56.08 15.18 -24.79
N SER A 530 -56.94 14.35 -25.34
CA SER A 530 -56.94 12.90 -25.63
C SER A 530 -55.98 12.39 -26.73
N LYS A 531 -55.65 11.08 -26.70
CA LYS A 531 -56.20 10.05 -27.64
C LYS A 531 -55.57 8.65 -27.48
N LYS A 532 -56.46 7.65 -27.33
CA LYS A 532 -56.54 6.30 -27.96
C LYS A 532 -55.38 5.29 -27.78
N ARG A 533 -55.58 3.96 -27.85
CA ARG A 533 -56.63 2.96 -27.51
C ARG A 533 -56.09 1.61 -28.02
N GLY A 534 -56.39 0.51 -27.31
CA GLY A 534 -56.22 -0.89 -27.75
C GLY A 534 -55.43 -1.67 -26.69
N GLY A 535 -55.98 -2.58 -25.87
CA GLY A 535 -56.91 -3.69 -26.12
C GLY A 535 -56.07 -4.99 -26.05
N GLY A 536 -56.38 -6.08 -25.35
CA GLY A 536 -57.48 -6.60 -24.55
C GLY A 536 -57.28 -8.13 -24.39
N ARG A 537 -58.07 -8.78 -23.52
CA ARG A 537 -58.15 -10.24 -23.15
C ARG A 537 -57.28 -10.66 -21.96
N GLY A 538 -57.75 -11.37 -20.93
CA GLY A 538 -59.07 -11.94 -20.61
C GLY A 538 -58.97 -13.24 -19.78
N GLY A 539 -59.80 -13.37 -18.74
CA GLY A 539 -60.22 -14.65 -18.07
C GLY A 539 -59.21 -15.28 -17.09
N GLY A 540 -59.56 -15.96 -15.99
CA GLY A 540 -60.82 -16.36 -15.34
C GLY A 540 -60.46 -17.04 -13.99
N ARG A 541 -61.16 -16.72 -12.89
CA ARG A 541 -62.16 -17.55 -12.16
C ARG A 541 -61.65 -18.77 -11.36
N GLY A 542 -62.01 -18.76 -10.07
CA GLY A 542 -62.37 -19.94 -9.25
C GLY A 542 -61.28 -20.41 -8.26
N GLY A 543 -61.54 -20.70 -6.99
CA GLY A 543 -62.77 -20.75 -6.20
C GLY A 543 -62.49 -21.33 -4.80
N ARG A 544 -63.17 -20.76 -3.80
CA ARG A 544 -63.68 -21.32 -2.52
C ARG A 544 -62.90 -22.42 -1.76
N GLY A 545 -62.63 -22.11 -0.49
CA GLY A 545 -63.45 -22.64 0.62
C GLY A 545 -62.78 -23.63 1.57
N GLY A 546 -62.85 -23.35 2.88
CA GLY A 546 -62.60 -24.34 3.93
C GLY A 546 -62.30 -23.73 5.31
N ARG A 547 -63.35 -23.56 6.13
CA ARG A 547 -63.27 -23.20 7.56
C ARG A 547 -62.86 -24.40 8.40
N GLY A 548 -62.13 -24.17 9.49
CA GLY A 548 -61.98 -25.13 10.59
C GLY A 548 -61.44 -24.45 11.85
N ARG A 549 -62.33 -24.09 12.78
CA ARG A 549 -62.03 -23.65 14.16
C ARG A 549 -61.69 -24.87 15.01
N GLY A 550 -60.82 -24.70 16.02
CA GLY A 550 -60.77 -25.64 17.15
C GLY A 550 -59.63 -25.40 18.15
N GLY A 551 -59.98 -24.77 19.29
CA GLY A 551 -59.55 -25.23 20.62
C GLY A 551 -58.09 -25.04 21.08
N LYS A 552 -57.86 -24.00 21.89
CA LYS A 552 -56.98 -24.01 23.08
C LYS A 552 -57.65 -24.86 24.19
N PRO A 553 -56.98 -25.34 25.27
CA PRO A 553 -56.14 -24.51 26.15
C PRO A 553 -54.92 -25.18 26.82
N ARG A 554 -54.22 -24.31 27.57
CA ARG A 554 -53.06 -24.53 28.46
C ARG A 554 -53.35 -25.48 29.63
N ALA A 555 -52.25 -26.07 30.14
CA ALA A 555 -51.72 -25.98 31.52
C ALA A 555 -51.48 -27.35 32.18
N ALA A 556 -50.20 -27.64 32.43
CA ALA A 556 -49.62 -27.93 33.75
C ALA A 556 -48.13 -27.58 33.67
#